data_AF-D2XMY7-F1
#
_entry.id   AF-D2XMY7-F1
#
_cell.length_a   1.000
_cell.length_b   1.000
_cell.length_c   1.000
_cell.angle_alpha   90.00
_cell.angle_beta   90.00
_cell.angle_gamma   90.00
#
_symmetry.space_group_name_H-M   'P 1'
#
loop_
_entity.id
_entity.type
_entity.pdbx_description
1 polymer ?
#
loop_
_entity_poly.entity_id
_entity_poly.type
_entity_poly.pdbx_seq_one_letter_code
_entity_poly.pdbx_strand_id
1 'polypeptide(L)'
;YYPLIKDSNLSNGLAKLQDIYGPVFSINLGPSERYVIIGDYDILEEAFKDYTLTPRPSLIQWYNEYIRHGDGYEYSRGLIFSKGEEWKEQRRFTLRNLRDFGFGKSGMESLIKMEVEELLEIMETEVGTDVPFKNKFYASVINALWTILNGERVGLNDPTLKEVIHYVNEIVSQDMNNLINVFPAIRHVSKEWSGF
;
A
#
# COMPACT_ATOMS: atom_id res chain seq x y z
N TYR A 1 16.59 -25.31 9.66
CA TYR A 1 17.29 -24.44 8.68
C TYR A 1 16.20 -23.90 7.75
N TYR A 2 15.78 -22.64 7.92
CA TYR A 2 14.54 -22.15 7.30
C TYR A 2 14.71 -21.85 5.79
N PRO A 3 13.91 -22.46 4.90
CA PRO A 3 13.86 -22.15 3.46
C PRO A 3 13.67 -20.66 3.16
N LEU A 4 12.94 -19.96 4.04
CA LEU A 4 12.59 -18.55 3.94
C LEU A 4 13.79 -17.61 3.73
N ILE A 5 14.95 -17.93 4.31
CA ILE A 5 16.15 -17.07 4.30
C ILE A 5 16.94 -17.20 2.99
N LYS A 6 16.72 -18.29 2.23
CA LYS A 6 17.45 -18.56 0.98
C LYS A 6 16.72 -18.06 -0.26
N ASP A 7 15.43 -17.76 -0.15
CA ASP A 7 14.64 -17.29 -1.28
C ASP A 7 14.78 -15.77 -1.45
N SER A 8 14.88 -15.33 -2.70
CA SER A 8 14.95 -13.91 -3.05
C SER A 8 13.65 -13.14 -2.77
N ASN A 9 12.56 -13.86 -2.48
CA ASN A 9 11.24 -13.32 -2.22
C ASN A 9 10.56 -14.13 -1.10
N LEU A 10 10.08 -13.41 -0.08
CA LEU A 10 9.33 -13.96 1.05
C LEU A 10 8.16 -14.85 0.60
N SER A 11 7.44 -14.44 -0.44
CA SER A 11 6.28 -15.17 -0.97
C SER A 11 6.66 -16.58 -1.46
N ASN A 12 7.81 -16.71 -2.14
CA ASN A 12 8.30 -18.01 -2.61
C ASN A 12 8.73 -18.90 -1.44
N GLY A 13 9.37 -18.30 -0.43
CA GLY A 13 9.74 -19.00 0.80
C GLY A 13 8.53 -19.52 1.56
N LEU A 14 7.47 -18.71 1.66
CA LEU A 14 6.19 -19.09 2.29
C LEU A 14 5.49 -20.21 1.50
N ALA A 15 5.47 -20.15 0.16
CA ALA A 15 4.89 -21.20 -0.68
C ALA A 15 5.59 -22.55 -0.48
N LYS A 16 6.93 -22.58 -0.40
CA LYS A 16 7.67 -23.82 -0.09
C LYS A 16 7.37 -24.36 1.31
N LEU A 17 7.10 -23.48 2.28
CA LEU A 17 6.70 -23.91 3.62
C LEU A 17 5.28 -24.49 3.60
N GLN A 18 4.39 -23.94 2.79
CA GLN A 18 3.05 -24.49 2.59
C GLN A 18 3.11 -25.94 2.05
N ASP A 19 4.01 -26.24 1.11
CA ASP A 19 4.20 -27.61 0.60
C ASP A 19 4.61 -28.62 1.69
N ILE A 20 5.26 -28.15 2.75
CA ILE A 20 5.77 -28.99 3.86
C ILE A 20 4.76 -29.09 5.01
N TYR A 21 4.17 -27.95 5.40
CA TYR A 21 3.36 -27.82 6.62
C TYR A 21 1.86 -27.80 6.34
N GLY A 22 1.46 -27.72 5.07
CA GLY A 22 0.07 -27.68 4.65
C GLY A 22 -0.48 -26.26 4.47
N PRO A 23 -1.78 -26.14 4.13
CA PRO A 23 -2.42 -24.90 3.71
C PRO A 23 -2.51 -23.83 4.80
N VAL A 24 -2.41 -24.21 6.07
CA VAL A 24 -2.37 -23.29 7.21
C VAL A 24 -1.23 -23.70 8.11
N PHE A 25 -0.29 -22.79 8.33
CA PHE A 25 0.85 -23.02 9.21
C PHE A 25 1.21 -21.74 9.95
N SER A 26 2.03 -21.86 10.99
CA SER A 26 2.50 -20.70 11.75
C SER A 26 4.01 -20.59 11.72
N ILE A 27 4.49 -19.35 11.72
CA ILE A 27 5.90 -19.02 11.80
C ILE A 27 6.12 -17.96 12.87
N ASN A 28 7.26 -18.03 13.54
CA ASN A 28 7.74 -17.00 14.45
C ASN A 28 8.96 -16.35 13.79
N LEU A 29 8.86 -15.05 13.49
CA LEU A 29 9.96 -14.29 12.91
C LEU A 29 10.67 -13.53 14.05
N GLY A 30 11.78 -14.07 14.56
CA GLY A 30 12.50 -13.43 15.67
C GLY A 30 11.61 -13.23 16.92
N PRO A 31 11.65 -12.05 17.58
CA PRO A 31 10.87 -11.75 18.79
C PRO A 31 9.45 -11.26 18.50
N SER A 32 9.05 -11.19 17.23
CA SER A 32 7.69 -10.79 16.85
C SER A 32 6.63 -11.79 17.31
N GLU A 33 5.37 -11.35 17.27
CA GLU A 33 4.23 -12.21 17.51
C GLU A 33 4.15 -13.35 16.48
N ARG A 34 3.41 -14.41 16.82
CA ARG A 34 3.20 -15.54 15.92
C ARG A 34 2.44 -15.09 14.68
N TYR A 35 3.00 -15.33 13.51
CA TYR A 35 2.29 -15.21 12.24
C TYR A 35 1.60 -16.51 11.90
N VAL A 36 0.33 -16.41 11.51
CA VAL A 36 -0.41 -17.51 10.90
C VAL A 36 -0.49 -17.21 9.41
N ILE A 37 -0.02 -18.15 8.60
CA ILE A 37 0.00 -18.06 7.15
C ILE A 37 -1.16 -18.92 6.63
N ILE A 38 -2.04 -18.30 5.85
CA ILE A 38 -3.15 -18.96 5.17
C ILE A 38 -2.80 -18.98 3.68
N GLY A 39 -2.45 -20.16 3.17
CA GLY A 39 -2.06 -20.38 1.79
C GLY A 39 -3.15 -20.99 0.91
N ASP A 40 -4.35 -21.19 1.46
CA ASP A 40 -5.51 -21.74 0.76
C ASP A 40 -6.63 -20.70 0.64
N TYR A 41 -7.25 -20.65 -0.54
CA TYR A 41 -8.24 -19.62 -0.88
C TYR A 41 -9.54 -19.79 -0.08
N ASP A 42 -10.05 -21.01 0.07
CA ASP A 42 -11.34 -21.24 0.74
C ASP A 42 -11.23 -20.91 2.23
N ILE A 43 -10.10 -21.26 2.85
CA ILE A 43 -9.80 -20.89 4.24
C ILE A 43 -9.63 -19.38 4.37
N LEU A 44 -8.95 -18.74 3.41
CA LEU A 44 -8.78 -17.28 3.39
C LEU A 44 -10.13 -16.58 3.31
N GLU A 45 -11.00 -16.99 2.39
CA GLU A 45 -12.34 -16.41 2.22
C GLU A 45 -13.15 -16.53 3.51
N GLU A 46 -13.14 -17.70 4.15
CA GLU A 46 -13.84 -17.92 5.42
C GLU A 46 -13.26 -17.04 6.54
N ALA A 47 -11.94 -16.93 6.64
CA ALA A 47 -11.29 -16.07 7.64
C ALA A 47 -11.67 -14.59 7.46
N PHE A 48 -11.82 -14.11 6.23
CA PHE A 48 -12.22 -12.73 5.95
C PHE A 48 -13.69 -12.42 6.28
N LYS A 49 -14.55 -13.43 6.46
CA LYS A 49 -15.93 -13.23 6.94
C LYS A 49 -15.97 -12.91 8.43
N ASP A 50 -14.96 -13.35 9.19
CA ASP A 50 -14.81 -13.02 10.60
C ASP A 50 -14.07 -11.69 10.79
N TYR A 51 -14.83 -10.64 11.12
CA TYR A 51 -14.26 -9.31 11.38
C TYR A 51 -13.23 -9.29 12.50
N THR A 52 -13.23 -10.26 13.42
CA THR A 52 -12.22 -10.36 14.49
C THR A 52 -10.83 -10.72 13.97
N LEU A 53 -10.73 -11.30 12.77
CA LEU A 53 -9.47 -11.65 12.09
C LEU A 53 -8.97 -10.57 11.12
N THR A 54 -9.78 -9.53 10.89
CA THR A 54 -9.43 -8.39 10.02
C THR A 54 -8.70 -7.20 10.67
N PRO A 55 -8.44 -7.11 12.00
CA PRO A 55 -7.64 -6.03 12.57
C PRO A 55 -6.23 -5.93 11.96
N ARG A 56 -5.68 -4.71 11.96
CA ARG A 56 -4.30 -4.47 11.51
C ARG A 56 -3.31 -4.80 12.63
N PRO A 57 -2.20 -5.50 12.34
CA PRO A 57 -1.18 -5.82 13.35
C PRO A 57 -0.65 -4.56 14.05
N SER A 58 -0.46 -4.62 15.36
CA SER A 58 0.19 -3.55 16.15
C SER A 58 1.62 -3.26 15.66
N LEU A 59 2.29 -4.29 15.15
CA LEU A 59 3.68 -4.25 14.70
C LEU A 59 3.95 -3.30 13.54
N ILE A 60 2.92 -2.96 12.75
CA ILE A 60 3.03 -1.99 11.65
C ILE A 60 2.45 -0.62 12.05
N GLN A 61 1.95 -0.45 13.27
CA GLN A 61 1.31 0.80 13.68
C GLN A 61 2.32 1.92 13.94
N TRP A 62 3.59 1.62 14.24
CA TRP A 62 4.64 2.65 14.30
C TRP A 62 4.70 3.44 12.99
N TYR A 63 4.53 2.79 11.83
CA TYR A 63 4.50 3.46 10.52
C TYR A 63 3.36 4.49 10.42
N ASN A 64 2.25 4.26 11.11
CA ASN A 64 1.13 5.21 11.18
C ASN A 64 1.46 6.45 12.02
N GLU A 65 2.20 6.31 13.12
CA GLU A 65 2.65 7.43 13.96
C GLU A 65 3.39 8.46 13.10
N TYR A 66 4.38 8.00 12.33
CA TYR A 66 5.25 8.87 11.54
C TYR A 66 4.58 9.46 10.31
N ILE A 67 3.75 8.69 9.59
CA ILE A 67 3.19 9.14 8.30
C ILE A 67 1.81 9.79 8.45
N ARG A 68 1.05 9.42 9.48
CA ARG A 68 -0.36 9.80 9.61
C ARG A 68 -0.70 10.44 10.95
N HIS A 69 0.31 10.81 11.76
CA HIS A 69 0.12 11.45 13.06
C HIS A 69 -0.87 10.68 13.95
N GLY A 70 -0.80 9.35 13.89
CA GLY A 70 -1.40 8.47 14.89
C GLY A 70 -0.57 8.45 16.17
N ASP A 71 -0.99 7.68 17.17
CA ASP A 71 -0.22 7.45 18.39
C ASP A 71 0.73 6.25 18.30
N GLY A 72 0.72 5.54 17.17
CA GLY A 72 1.55 4.35 16.93
C GLY A 72 1.08 3.07 17.60
N TYR A 73 -0.06 3.08 18.32
CA TYR A 73 -0.52 1.95 19.14
C TYR A 73 -2.05 1.71 19.10
N GLU A 74 -2.86 2.63 19.61
CA GLU A 74 -4.33 2.46 19.70
C GLU A 74 -5.06 3.29 18.64
N TYR A 75 -4.52 4.47 18.34
CA TYR A 75 -5.08 5.47 17.46
C TYR A 75 -4.30 5.56 16.14
N SER A 76 -4.79 4.85 15.14
CA SER A 76 -4.32 4.95 13.76
C SER A 76 -5.33 5.71 12.90
N ARG A 77 -4.86 6.67 12.09
CA ARG A 77 -5.72 7.49 11.22
C ARG A 77 -5.87 6.93 9.81
N GLY A 78 -6.93 7.36 9.12
CA GLY A 78 -7.18 7.05 7.70
C GLY A 78 -7.91 5.72 7.51
N LEU A 79 -7.65 5.02 6.40
CA LEU A 79 -8.32 3.76 6.04
C LEU A 79 -7.46 2.51 6.15
N ILE A 80 -6.17 2.63 5.81
CA ILE A 80 -5.29 1.47 5.62
C ILE A 80 -4.93 0.82 6.96
N PHE A 81 -4.72 1.65 7.98
CA PHE A 81 -4.17 1.23 9.29
C PHE A 81 -5.15 1.43 10.46
N SER A 82 -6.26 2.15 10.26
CA SER A 82 -7.25 2.38 11.31
C SER A 82 -8.09 1.12 11.58
N LYS A 83 -8.76 1.12 12.74
CA LYS A 83 -9.66 0.05 13.20
C LYS A 83 -10.88 0.64 13.91
N GLY A 84 -11.90 -0.19 14.16
CA GLY A 84 -13.06 0.22 14.94
C GLY A 84 -13.90 1.32 14.27
N GLU A 85 -14.39 2.27 15.07
CA GLU A 85 -15.30 3.33 14.59
C GLU A 85 -14.63 4.32 13.64
N GLU A 86 -13.36 4.70 13.85
CA GLU A 86 -12.59 5.55 12.93
C GLU A 86 -12.57 4.93 11.52
N TRP A 87 -12.22 3.63 11.42
CA TRP A 87 -12.22 2.94 10.13
C TRP A 87 -13.61 2.92 9.48
N LYS A 88 -14.66 2.66 10.26
CA LYS A 88 -16.04 2.64 9.75
C LYS A 88 -16.47 4.03 9.25
N GLU A 89 -16.14 5.08 9.97
CA GLU A 89 -16.43 6.46 9.59
C GLU A 89 -15.70 6.85 8.32
N GLN A 90 -14.37 6.69 8.28
CA GLN A 90 -13.55 6.97 7.11
C GLN A 90 -14.01 6.17 5.89
N ARG A 91 -14.37 4.89 6.07
CA ARG A 91 -14.84 4.04 4.96
C ARG A 91 -16.15 4.55 4.39
N ARG A 92 -17.12 4.90 5.25
CA ARG A 92 -18.39 5.48 4.80
C ARG A 92 -18.18 6.82 4.10
N PHE A 93 -17.34 7.68 4.67
CA PHE A 93 -17.00 8.97 4.10
C PHE A 93 -16.37 8.81 2.71
N THR A 94 -15.33 8.00 2.57
CA THR A 94 -14.64 7.78 1.29
C THR A 94 -15.56 7.17 0.24
N LEU A 95 -16.30 6.09 0.56
CA LEU A 95 -17.20 5.45 -0.40
C LEU A 95 -18.33 6.39 -0.86
N ARG A 96 -18.85 7.23 0.04
CA ARG A 96 -19.86 8.23 -0.31
C ARG A 96 -19.29 9.25 -1.29
N ASN A 97 -18.15 9.86 -0.97
CA ASN A 97 -17.52 10.87 -1.81
C ASN A 97 -17.11 10.30 -3.18
N LEU A 98 -16.54 9.08 -3.22
CA LEU A 98 -16.22 8.41 -4.48
C LEU A 98 -17.48 8.23 -5.34
N ARG A 99 -18.59 7.78 -4.76
CA ARG A 99 -19.86 7.61 -5.49
C ARG A 99 -20.42 8.94 -5.98
N ASP A 100 -20.31 9.99 -5.19
CA ASP A 100 -20.79 11.34 -5.53
C ASP A 100 -19.92 11.96 -6.64
N PHE A 101 -18.62 11.66 -6.68
CA PHE A 101 -17.70 12.01 -7.77
C PHE A 101 -17.95 11.21 -9.07
N GLY A 102 -18.74 10.13 -9.00
CA GLY A 102 -19.07 9.30 -10.16
C GLY A 102 -18.18 8.06 -10.30
N PHE A 103 -17.63 7.54 -9.22
CA PHE A 103 -17.01 6.22 -9.19
C PHE A 103 -17.99 5.17 -9.74
N GLY A 104 -17.55 4.43 -10.76
CA GLY A 104 -18.38 3.48 -11.50
C GLY A 104 -19.41 4.10 -12.44
N LYS A 105 -19.27 5.39 -12.79
CA LYS A 105 -20.16 6.13 -13.71
C LYS A 105 -19.34 6.92 -14.74
N SER A 106 -20.05 7.57 -15.68
CA SER A 106 -19.46 8.35 -16.78
C SER A 106 -18.52 9.47 -16.35
N GLY A 107 -18.72 10.08 -15.17
CA GLY A 107 -17.83 11.13 -14.66
C GLY A 107 -16.39 10.65 -14.48
N MET A 108 -16.21 9.46 -13.89
CA MET A 108 -14.89 8.87 -13.72
C MET A 108 -14.30 8.39 -15.04
N GLU A 109 -15.12 7.88 -15.95
CA GLU A 109 -14.70 7.48 -17.29
C GLU A 109 -14.11 8.65 -18.08
N SER A 110 -14.79 9.80 -18.08
CA SER A 110 -14.30 11.02 -18.73
C SER A 110 -12.96 11.47 -18.17
N LEU A 111 -12.79 11.43 -16.83
CA LEU A 111 -11.53 11.77 -16.19
C LEU A 111 -10.39 10.83 -16.61
N ILE A 112 -10.62 9.52 -16.55
CA ILE A 112 -9.63 8.51 -16.95
C ILE A 112 -9.27 8.71 -18.42
N LYS A 113 -10.26 8.95 -19.29
CA LYS A 113 -10.03 9.18 -20.71
C LYS A 113 -9.14 10.40 -20.95
N MET A 114 -9.38 11.52 -20.26
CA MET A 114 -8.53 12.71 -20.35
C MET A 114 -7.08 12.43 -19.94
N GLU A 115 -6.84 11.68 -18.85
CA GLU A 115 -5.48 11.33 -18.44
C GLU A 115 -4.77 10.39 -19.42
N VAL A 116 -5.53 9.49 -20.08
CA VAL A 116 -5.00 8.60 -21.11
C VAL A 116 -4.67 9.38 -22.38
N GLU A 117 -5.52 10.31 -22.79
CA GLU A 117 -5.28 11.17 -23.96
C GLU A 117 -4.01 12.01 -23.78
N GLU A 118 -3.83 12.70 -22.63
CA GLU A 118 -2.59 13.45 -22.38
C GLU A 118 -1.36 12.54 -22.30
N LEU A 119 -1.50 11.35 -21.71
CA LEU A 119 -0.40 10.38 -21.67
C LEU A 119 0.04 9.98 -23.09
N LEU A 120 -0.91 9.72 -23.98
CA LEU A 120 -0.65 9.36 -25.37
C LEU A 120 0.01 10.51 -26.13
N GLU A 121 -0.46 11.74 -25.96
CA GLU A 121 0.16 12.94 -26.56
C GLU A 121 1.62 13.08 -26.12
N ILE A 122 1.92 12.89 -24.84
CA ILE A 122 3.29 12.92 -24.34
C ILE A 122 4.14 11.79 -24.96
N MET A 123 3.59 10.58 -25.03
CA MET A 123 4.31 9.44 -25.61
C MET A 123 4.58 9.60 -27.11
N GLU A 124 3.68 10.23 -27.86
CA GLU A 124 3.86 10.52 -29.28
C GLU A 124 5.07 11.44 -29.53
N THR A 125 5.35 12.36 -28.61
CA THR A 125 6.54 13.24 -28.72
C THR A 125 7.87 12.53 -28.47
N GLU A 126 7.85 11.33 -27.90
CA GLU A 126 9.05 10.57 -27.48
C GLU A 126 9.25 9.28 -28.29
N VAL A 127 8.53 9.12 -29.39
CA VAL A 127 8.66 7.96 -30.28
C VAL A 127 10.10 7.81 -30.77
N GLY A 128 10.64 6.59 -30.63
CA GLY A 128 12.01 6.26 -31.01
C GLY A 128 13.06 6.53 -29.92
N THR A 129 12.64 6.91 -28.72
CA THR A 129 13.52 7.09 -27.55
C THR A 129 13.18 6.09 -26.44
N ASP A 130 14.13 5.85 -25.53
CA ASP A 130 13.89 5.06 -24.32
C ASP A 130 13.09 5.89 -23.32
N VAL A 131 11.86 5.45 -23.03
CA VAL A 131 10.93 6.16 -22.15
C VAL A 131 10.66 5.36 -20.86
N PRO A 132 10.82 5.95 -19.67
CA PRO A 132 10.42 5.33 -18.41
C PRO A 132 8.88 5.35 -18.26
N PHE A 133 8.19 4.48 -19.00
CA PHE A 133 6.72 4.42 -19.08
C PHE A 133 6.05 4.33 -17.71
N LYS A 134 6.63 3.57 -16.78
CA LYS A 134 6.10 3.38 -15.42
C LYS A 134 5.83 4.72 -14.71
N ASN A 135 6.75 5.67 -14.80
CA ASN A 135 6.63 6.96 -14.12
C ASN A 135 5.53 7.82 -14.76
N LYS A 136 5.43 7.81 -16.09
CA LYS A 136 4.40 8.56 -16.83
C LYS A 136 3.01 7.99 -16.58
N PHE A 137 2.89 6.66 -16.60
CA PHE A 137 1.65 5.98 -16.25
C PHE A 137 1.20 6.29 -14.81
N TYR A 138 2.12 6.26 -13.85
CA TYR A 138 1.79 6.63 -12.47
C TYR A 138 1.42 8.10 -12.33
N ALA A 139 2.02 9.00 -13.13
CA ALA A 139 1.62 10.39 -13.14
C ALA A 139 0.15 10.56 -13.53
N SER A 140 -0.30 9.89 -14.60
CA SER A 140 -1.70 9.88 -15.03
C SER A 140 -2.64 9.35 -13.94
N VAL A 141 -2.27 8.26 -13.28
CA VAL A 141 -3.08 7.69 -12.19
C VAL A 141 -3.17 8.64 -10.99
N ILE A 142 -2.03 9.20 -10.57
CA ILE A 142 -1.96 10.11 -9.42
C ILE A 142 -2.70 11.41 -9.73
N ASN A 143 -2.64 11.91 -10.97
CA ASN A 143 -3.36 13.11 -11.38
C ASN A 143 -4.89 12.90 -11.37
N ALA A 144 -5.37 11.75 -11.84
CA ALA A 144 -6.79 11.40 -11.71
C ALA A 144 -7.23 11.39 -10.22
N LEU A 145 -6.43 10.77 -9.34
CA LEU A 145 -6.71 10.76 -7.90
C LEU A 145 -6.63 12.16 -7.30
N TRP A 146 -5.68 12.98 -7.73
CA TRP A 146 -5.54 14.38 -7.32
C TRP A 146 -6.78 15.19 -7.70
N THR A 147 -7.29 15.02 -8.92
CA THR A 147 -8.53 15.68 -9.36
C THR A 147 -9.75 15.21 -8.55
N ILE A 148 -9.80 13.93 -8.17
CA ILE A 148 -10.86 13.41 -7.28
C ILE A 148 -10.79 14.07 -5.90
N LEU A 149 -9.58 14.28 -5.36
CA LEU A 149 -9.38 14.81 -4.01
C LEU A 149 -9.52 16.33 -3.93
N ASN A 150 -8.94 17.06 -4.89
CA ASN A 150 -8.82 18.52 -4.86
C ASN A 150 -9.81 19.22 -5.78
N GLY A 151 -10.48 18.49 -6.69
CA GLY A 151 -11.36 19.08 -7.70
C GLY A 151 -10.63 19.83 -8.81
N GLU A 152 -9.30 19.83 -8.79
CA GLU A 152 -8.44 20.51 -9.76
C GLU A 152 -7.51 19.51 -10.43
N ARG A 153 -7.31 19.69 -11.74
CA ARG A 153 -6.37 18.93 -12.54
C ARG A 153 -5.13 19.76 -12.80
N VAL A 154 -3.96 19.14 -12.71
CA VAL A 154 -2.68 19.74 -13.11
C VAL A 154 -2.13 19.01 -14.34
N GLY A 155 -1.22 19.63 -15.09
CA GLY A 155 -0.58 18.95 -16.21
C GLY A 155 0.33 17.82 -15.75
N LEU A 156 0.53 16.78 -16.57
CA LEU A 156 1.41 15.65 -16.20
C LEU A 156 2.88 16.05 -16.02
N ASN A 157 3.26 17.22 -16.56
CA ASN A 157 4.59 17.80 -16.40
C ASN A 157 4.69 18.82 -15.25
N ASP A 158 3.61 19.08 -14.53
CA ASP A 158 3.56 20.06 -13.44
C ASP A 158 4.55 19.69 -12.31
N PRO A 159 5.33 20.65 -11.79
CA PRO A 159 6.27 20.41 -10.71
C PRO A 159 5.62 19.85 -9.44
N THR A 160 4.41 20.30 -9.11
CA THR A 160 3.66 19.87 -7.92
C THR A 160 3.31 18.39 -8.03
N LEU A 161 2.83 17.96 -9.21
CA LEU A 161 2.49 16.56 -9.44
C LEU A 161 3.74 15.67 -9.36
N LYS A 162 4.87 16.13 -9.92
CA LYS A 162 6.15 15.42 -9.84
C LYS A 162 6.63 15.25 -8.41
N GLU A 163 6.47 16.28 -7.57
CA GLU A 163 6.79 16.21 -6.15
C GLU A 163 5.89 15.21 -5.41
N VAL A 164 4.58 15.23 -5.67
CA VAL A 164 3.64 14.25 -5.09
C VAL A 164 4.00 12.83 -5.51
N ILE A 165 4.28 12.60 -6.79
CA ILE A 165 4.71 11.27 -7.30
C ILE A 165 6.00 10.83 -6.62
N HIS A 166 6.96 11.73 -6.40
CA HIS A 166 8.19 11.42 -5.70
C HIS A 166 7.92 10.91 -4.28
N TYR A 167 7.18 11.66 -3.47
CA TYR A 167 6.86 11.23 -2.10
C TYR A 167 5.99 9.96 -2.05
N VAL A 168 5.03 9.80 -2.96
CA VAL A 168 4.23 8.56 -3.06
C VAL A 168 5.13 7.36 -3.38
N ASN A 169 6.06 7.52 -4.31
CA ASN A 169 7.02 6.44 -4.63
C ASN A 169 7.94 6.15 -3.46
N GLU A 170 8.45 7.16 -2.73
CA GLU A 170 9.25 6.94 -1.54
C GLU A 170 8.48 6.10 -0.51
N ILE A 171 7.25 6.50 -0.18
CA ILE A 171 6.37 5.80 0.78
C ILE A 171 6.10 4.35 0.34
N VAL A 172 5.77 4.12 -0.94
CA VAL A 172 5.45 2.79 -1.48
C VAL A 172 6.70 1.92 -1.61
N SER A 173 7.86 2.52 -1.87
CA SER A 173 9.13 1.80 -1.98
C SER A 173 9.70 1.35 -0.63
N GLN A 174 9.19 1.91 0.48
CA GLN A 174 9.58 1.44 1.81
C GLN A 174 9.10 0.00 2.00
N ASP A 175 10.05 -0.92 2.12
CA ASP A 175 9.74 -2.32 2.34
C ASP A 175 9.12 -2.51 3.73
N MET A 176 7.83 -2.87 3.75
CA MET A 176 7.13 -3.26 4.96
C MET A 176 7.66 -4.59 5.54
N ASN A 177 8.64 -5.24 4.88
CA ASN A 177 9.38 -6.39 5.39
C ASN A 177 10.75 -6.02 6.00
N ASN A 178 10.94 -4.77 6.41
CA ASN A 178 12.16 -4.35 7.09
C ASN A 178 12.34 -5.07 8.44
N LEU A 179 13.60 -5.34 8.82
CA LEU A 179 14.01 -5.92 10.10
C LEU A 179 13.44 -5.16 11.32
N ILE A 180 13.08 -3.89 11.18
CA ILE A 180 12.40 -3.10 12.23
C ILE A 180 11.06 -3.72 12.62
N ASN A 181 10.32 -4.26 11.64
CA ASN A 181 9.06 -4.95 11.92
C ASN A 181 9.32 -6.25 12.67
N VAL A 182 10.40 -6.97 12.36
CA VAL A 182 10.73 -8.22 13.07
C VAL A 182 11.35 -7.95 14.45
N PHE A 183 12.17 -6.90 14.57
CA PHE A 183 12.91 -6.50 15.76
C PHE A 183 12.74 -4.99 16.02
N PRO A 184 11.63 -4.57 16.65
CA PRO A 184 11.35 -3.15 16.87
C PRO A 184 12.45 -2.42 17.66
N ALA A 185 13.21 -3.12 18.50
CA ALA A 185 14.31 -2.56 19.26
C ALA A 185 15.42 -1.94 18.39
N ILE A 186 15.58 -2.36 17.13
CA ILE A 186 16.61 -1.84 16.20
C ILE A 186 16.46 -0.33 15.99
N ARG A 187 15.23 0.20 16.01
CA ARG A 187 14.96 1.65 15.86
C ARG A 187 15.65 2.52 16.93
N HIS A 188 15.99 1.94 18.07
CA HIS A 188 16.65 2.64 19.17
C HIS A 188 18.18 2.49 19.14
N VAL A 189 18.72 1.57 18.34
CA VAL A 189 20.15 1.21 18.33
C VAL A 189 20.89 1.83 17.13
N SER A 190 20.23 1.97 15.97
CA SER A 190 20.82 2.61 14.80
C SER A 190 19.76 3.29 13.96
N LYS A 191 19.61 4.62 14.13
CA LYS A 191 18.66 5.43 13.36
C LYS A 191 18.97 5.37 11.86
N GLU A 192 20.25 5.50 11.50
CA GLU A 192 20.72 5.50 10.10
C GLU A 192 20.46 4.18 9.35
N TRP A 193 20.47 3.03 10.03
CA TRP A 193 20.22 1.72 9.41
C TRP A 193 18.74 1.36 9.34
N SER A 194 17.93 2.02 10.15
CA SER A 194 16.50 1.77 10.26
C SER A 194 15.68 2.72 9.38
N GLY A 195 16.33 3.59 8.60
CA GLY A 195 15.64 4.59 7.78
C GLY A 195 14.90 5.64 8.62
N PHE A 196 15.33 5.82 9.88
CA PHE A 196 14.87 6.87 10.81
C PHE A 196 15.81 8.07 10.79
#